data_AF-A0AAW8ATL6-F1
#
_entry.id   AF-A0AAW8ATL6-F1
#
_cell.length_a   1.000
_cell.length_b   1.000
_cell.length_c   1.000
_cell.angle_alpha   90.00
_cell.angle_beta   90.00
_cell.angle_gamma   90.00
#
_symmetry.space_group_name_H-M   'P 1'
#
loop_
_entity.id
_entity.type
_entity.pdbx_description
1 polymer ?
#
loop_
_entity_poly.entity_id
_entity_poly.type
_entity_poly.pdbx_seq_one_letter_code
_entity_poly.pdbx_strand_id
1 'polypeptide(L)'
;MAGTGMGGTFMQEYAFLTKRQAFVCEYVSNKYYELKYSKITSDIFSRTRKFVDGKIGDLVPLSAQKFASVYENLTSENSEDWSNAVHSCRRILQDTADVIYPAREDKTINLDNGETKIIKLGVDNYINRIIAYVDEQSDSKRFEEIVGSQMKYLGERLDAIFKAAQKGSHDIITSRQEADRYVIYTYLIVGDLLSLVELQKTLSISDKDFR
;
A
#
# COMPACT_ATOMS: atom_id res chain seq x y z
N MET A 1 2.99 -16.36 -76.06
CA MET A 1 2.19 -16.51 -74.82
C MET A 1 3.13 -16.57 -73.64
N ALA A 2 3.42 -15.43 -73.02
CA ALA A 2 4.23 -15.33 -71.81
C ALA A 2 3.53 -14.31 -70.91
N GLY A 3 2.85 -14.77 -69.86
CA GLY A 3 2.01 -13.91 -69.02
C GLY A 3 1.67 -14.41 -67.64
N THR A 4 2.24 -15.53 -67.18
CA THR A 4 1.83 -16.18 -65.91
C THR A 4 2.89 -16.17 -64.80
N GLY A 5 4.12 -15.71 -65.06
CA GLY A 5 5.21 -15.70 -64.06
C GLY A 5 5.28 -14.44 -63.17
N MET A 6 4.98 -13.26 -63.72
CA MET A 6 5.13 -11.98 -62.99
C MET A 6 4.07 -11.77 -61.89
N GLY A 7 2.84 -12.24 -62.10
CA GLY A 7 1.75 -12.06 -61.14
C GLY A 7 1.92 -12.85 -59.83
N GLY A 8 2.55 -14.03 -59.90
CA GLY A 8 2.82 -14.87 -58.72
C GLY A 8 3.91 -14.28 -57.82
N THR A 9 4.99 -13.76 -58.41
CA THR A 9 6.08 -13.08 -57.68
C THR A 9 5.60 -11.79 -57.04
N PHE A 10 4.82 -10.98 -57.77
CA PHE A 10 4.24 -9.74 -57.24
C PHE A 10 3.30 -9.98 -56.04
N MET A 11 2.45 -11.01 -56.12
CA MET A 11 1.56 -11.39 -55.00
C MET A 11 2.34 -11.89 -53.78
N GLN A 12 3.45 -12.60 -53.96
CA GLN A 12 4.33 -13.02 -52.86
C GLN A 12 5.05 -11.84 -52.20
N GLU A 13 5.57 -10.91 -52.98
CA GLU A 13 6.21 -9.68 -52.48
C GLU A 13 5.21 -8.81 -51.71
N TYR A 14 3.98 -8.65 -52.24
CA TYR A 14 2.91 -7.93 -51.56
C TYR A 14 2.49 -8.58 -50.23
N ALA A 15 2.37 -9.91 -50.20
CA ALA A 15 2.07 -10.65 -48.97
C ALA A 15 3.20 -10.51 -47.93
N PHE A 16 4.46 -10.53 -48.38
CA PHE A 16 5.62 -10.32 -47.51
C PHE A 16 5.64 -8.91 -46.92
N LEU A 17 5.38 -7.87 -47.73
CA LEU A 17 5.29 -6.48 -47.26
C LEU A 17 4.16 -6.30 -46.26
N THR A 18 2.97 -6.84 -46.53
CA THR A 18 1.83 -6.81 -45.61
C THR A 18 2.17 -7.48 -44.28
N LYS A 19 2.83 -8.65 -44.32
CA LYS A 19 3.28 -9.36 -43.11
C LYS A 19 4.30 -8.54 -42.32
N ARG A 20 5.26 -7.89 -42.98
CA ARG A 20 6.24 -7.03 -42.33
C ARG A 20 5.61 -5.77 -41.73
N GLN A 21 4.65 -5.16 -42.42
CA GLN A 21 3.91 -4.01 -41.91
C GLN A 21 3.11 -4.40 -40.66
N ALA A 22 2.39 -5.52 -40.70
CA ALA A 22 1.67 -6.05 -39.55
C ALA A 22 2.60 -6.30 -38.35
N PHE A 23 3.75 -6.95 -38.59
CA PHE A 23 4.76 -7.19 -37.55
C PHE A 23 5.29 -5.89 -36.93
N VAL A 24 5.62 -4.88 -37.76
CA VAL A 24 6.11 -3.59 -37.27
C VAL A 24 5.04 -2.86 -36.47
N CYS A 25 3.79 -2.82 -36.97
CA CYS A 25 2.67 -2.21 -36.28
C CYS A 25 2.40 -2.88 -34.93
N GLU A 26 2.44 -4.21 -34.87
CA GLU A 26 2.29 -4.98 -33.63
C GLU A 26 3.42 -4.67 -32.64
N TYR A 27 4.67 -4.72 -33.08
CA TYR A 27 5.83 -4.41 -32.23
C TYR A 27 5.77 -2.98 -31.66
N VAL A 28 5.49 -1.99 -32.51
CA VAL A 28 5.38 -0.58 -32.10
C VAL A 28 4.21 -0.38 -31.15
N SER A 29 3.05 -1.01 -31.41
CA SER A 29 1.89 -0.93 -30.53
C SER A 29 2.19 -1.53 -29.16
N ASN A 30 2.81 -2.72 -29.11
CA ASN A 30 3.20 -3.37 -27.88
C ASN A 30 4.17 -2.51 -27.06
N LYS A 31 5.21 -1.96 -27.70
CA LYS A 31 6.16 -1.07 -27.03
C LYS A 31 5.52 0.24 -26.56
N TYR A 32 4.62 0.81 -27.35
CA TYR A 32 3.86 2.00 -26.95
C TYR A 32 3.03 1.75 -25.69
N TYR A 33 2.30 0.63 -25.62
CA TYR A 33 1.50 0.30 -24.43
C TYR A 33 2.35 -0.07 -23.22
N GLU A 34 3.48 -0.77 -23.41
CA GLU A 34 4.45 -1.07 -22.34
C GLU A 34 4.99 0.23 -21.72
N LEU A 35 5.45 1.18 -22.55
CA LEU A 35 5.95 2.47 -22.10
C LEU A 35 4.86 3.34 -21.47
N LYS A 36 3.66 3.35 -22.07
CA LYS A 36 2.51 4.10 -21.54
C LYS A 36 2.10 3.57 -20.16
N TYR A 37 2.04 2.26 -19.98
CA TYR A 37 1.74 1.64 -18.69
C TYR A 37 2.82 1.93 -17.65
N SER A 38 4.10 1.75 -18.02
CA SER A 38 5.25 2.05 -17.15
C SER A 38 5.21 3.49 -16.64
N LYS A 39 4.91 4.46 -17.52
CA LYS A 39 4.78 5.88 -17.15
C LYS A 39 3.65 6.11 -16.15
N ILE A 40 2.46 5.58 -16.41
CA ILE A 40 1.30 5.73 -15.50
C ILE A 40 1.64 5.21 -14.10
N THR A 41 2.22 4.01 -14.04
CA THR A 41 2.59 3.36 -12.78
C THR A 41 3.67 4.15 -12.03
N SER A 42 4.73 4.56 -12.73
CA SER A 42 5.79 5.41 -12.16
C SER A 42 5.23 6.71 -11.59
N ASP A 43 4.32 7.37 -12.31
CA ASP A 43 3.75 8.65 -11.89
C ASP A 43 2.86 8.50 -10.64
N ILE A 44 2.04 7.44 -10.56
CA ILE A 44 1.19 7.16 -9.39
C ILE A 44 2.07 6.92 -8.16
N PHE A 45 3.03 5.98 -8.26
CA PHE A 45 3.93 5.67 -7.13
C PHE A 45 4.77 6.87 -6.72
N SER A 46 5.25 7.69 -7.67
CA SER A 46 6.03 8.89 -7.37
C SER A 46 5.21 9.93 -6.61
N ARG A 47 3.94 10.15 -6.98
CA ARG A 47 3.06 11.07 -6.25
C ARG A 47 2.75 10.58 -4.85
N THR A 48 2.37 9.31 -4.69
CA THR A 48 2.13 8.71 -3.36
C THR A 48 3.39 8.76 -2.51
N ARG A 49 4.55 8.43 -3.09
CA ARG A 49 5.83 8.50 -2.38
C ARG A 49 6.12 9.89 -1.85
N LYS A 50 6.10 10.89 -2.73
CA LYS A 50 6.35 12.30 -2.37
C LYS A 50 5.42 12.80 -1.26
N PHE A 51 4.15 12.40 -1.30
CA PHE A 51 3.19 12.76 -0.26
C PHE A 51 3.58 12.14 1.09
N VAL A 52 3.76 10.82 1.14
CA VAL A 52 4.06 10.12 2.40
C VAL A 52 5.41 10.57 2.96
N ASP A 53 6.47 10.61 2.14
CA ASP A 53 7.81 11.03 2.56
C ASP A 53 7.80 12.47 3.12
N GLY A 54 7.04 13.36 2.48
CA GLY A 54 6.92 14.76 2.90
C GLY A 54 6.09 14.97 4.18
N LYS A 55 5.40 13.96 4.69
CA LYS A 55 4.53 14.06 5.87
C LYS A 55 4.96 13.18 7.03
N ILE A 56 5.52 12.01 6.73
CA ILE A 56 5.91 11.03 7.74
C ILE A 56 7.03 11.55 8.64
N GLY A 57 7.96 12.35 8.11
CA GLY A 57 9.04 12.97 8.90
C GLY A 57 8.53 13.95 9.95
N ASP A 58 7.45 14.68 9.65
CA ASP A 58 6.88 15.69 10.55
C ASP A 58 5.95 15.05 11.59
N LEU A 59 5.13 14.09 11.17
CA LEU A 59 4.10 13.49 12.01
C LEU A 59 4.62 12.29 12.82
N VAL A 60 5.41 11.41 12.20
CA VAL A 60 5.81 10.12 12.80
C VAL A 60 7.30 9.82 12.51
N PRO A 61 8.24 10.66 12.99
CA PRO A 61 9.66 10.58 12.62
C PRO A 61 10.32 9.24 12.94
N LEU A 62 9.89 8.56 14.00
CA LEU A 62 10.38 7.23 14.37
C LEU A 62 9.99 6.17 13.32
N SER A 63 8.79 6.27 12.74
CA SER A 63 8.35 5.41 11.64
C SER A 63 9.18 5.64 10.38
N ALA A 64 9.56 6.89 10.09
CA ALA A 64 10.40 7.21 8.94
C ALA A 64 11.77 6.50 9.03
N GLN A 65 12.40 6.51 10.21
CA GLN A 65 13.64 5.79 10.46
C GLN A 65 13.47 4.27 10.30
N LYS A 66 12.36 3.71 10.80
CA LYS A 66 12.06 2.27 10.67
C LYS A 66 11.86 1.86 9.22
N PHE A 67 11.23 2.70 8.38
CA PHE A 67 11.10 2.41 6.94
C PHE A 67 12.47 2.32 6.24
N ALA A 68 13.47 3.11 6.66
CA ALA A 68 14.82 2.99 6.11
C ALA A 68 15.44 1.62 6.45
N SER A 69 15.35 1.17 7.71
CA SER A 69 15.83 -0.16 8.12
C SER A 69 15.06 -1.30 7.45
N VAL A 70 13.75 -1.13 7.23
CA VAL A 70 12.92 -2.08 6.47
C VAL A 70 13.47 -2.24 5.05
N TYR A 71 13.85 -1.14 4.39
CA TYR A 71 14.39 -1.19 3.04
C TYR A 71 15.70 -1.97 2.99
N GLU A 72 16.62 -1.73 3.92
CA GLU A 72 17.89 -2.47 4.03
C GLU A 72 17.62 -3.98 4.18
N ASN A 73 16.74 -4.35 5.10
CA ASN A 73 16.34 -5.73 5.34
C ASN A 73 15.71 -6.41 4.11
N LEU A 74 14.89 -5.69 3.34
CA LEU A 74 14.29 -6.22 2.11
C LEU A 74 15.31 -6.46 1.00
N THR A 75 16.43 -5.74 0.99
CA THR A 75 17.49 -5.92 -0.02
C THR A 75 18.42 -7.09 0.27
N SER A 76 18.36 -7.65 1.47
CA SER A 76 19.08 -8.85 1.84
C SER A 76 18.54 -10.09 1.13
N GLU A 77 19.39 -11.10 0.98
CA GLU A 77 19.03 -12.45 0.51
C GLU A 77 18.72 -13.42 1.67
N ASN A 78 18.70 -12.92 2.91
CA ASN A 78 18.40 -13.69 4.12
C ASN A 78 16.90 -13.58 4.50
N SER A 79 16.24 -14.73 4.69
CA SER A 79 14.83 -14.80 5.09
C SER A 79 14.56 -14.25 6.49
N GLU A 80 15.56 -14.24 7.37
CA GLU A 80 15.46 -13.62 8.70
C GLU A 80 15.35 -12.09 8.59
N ASP A 81 16.08 -11.47 7.66
CA ASP A 81 16.00 -10.03 7.42
C ASP A 81 14.61 -9.66 6.89
N TRP A 82 14.03 -10.48 6.00
CA TRP A 82 12.66 -10.28 5.53
C TRP A 82 11.65 -10.38 6.68
N SER A 83 11.85 -11.31 7.62
CA SER A 83 11.02 -11.40 8.83
C SER A 83 11.18 -10.17 9.72
N ASN A 84 12.40 -9.66 9.87
CA ASN A 84 12.69 -8.42 10.59
C ASN A 84 12.05 -7.18 9.95
N ALA A 85 12.00 -7.12 8.61
CA ALA A 85 11.26 -6.09 7.87
C ALA A 85 9.77 -6.12 8.22
N VAL A 86 9.14 -7.30 8.19
CA VAL A 86 7.72 -7.46 8.52
C VAL A 86 7.43 -7.16 9.99
N HIS A 87 8.32 -7.52 10.91
CA HIS A 87 8.20 -7.11 12.33
C HIS A 87 8.27 -5.60 12.50
N SER A 88 9.10 -4.92 11.71
CA SER A 88 9.21 -3.47 11.74
C SER A 88 7.94 -2.79 11.22
N CYS A 89 7.21 -3.39 10.27
CA CYS A 89 5.90 -2.91 9.84
C CYS A 89 4.89 -2.81 10.99
N ARG A 90 4.87 -3.80 11.89
CA ARG A 90 4.02 -3.75 13.09
C ARG A 90 4.37 -2.56 13.98
N ARG A 91 5.67 -2.33 14.22
CA ARG A 91 6.16 -1.20 15.03
C ARG A 91 5.82 0.14 14.39
N ILE A 92 5.91 0.25 13.06
CA ILE A 92 5.51 1.45 12.32
C ILE A 92 4.02 1.76 12.54
N LEU A 93 3.14 0.76 12.48
CA LEU A 93 1.72 0.97 12.75
C LEU A 93 1.45 1.33 14.21
N GLN A 94 2.20 0.76 15.16
CA GLN A 94 2.12 1.14 16.58
C GLN A 94 2.53 2.59 16.81
N ASP A 95 3.71 3.01 16.31
CA ASP A 95 4.18 4.39 16.37
C ASP A 95 3.15 5.36 15.77
N THR A 96 2.58 4.99 14.61
CA THR A 96 1.59 5.80 13.93
C THR A 96 0.31 5.93 14.78
N ALA A 97 -0.16 4.82 15.34
CA ALA A 97 -1.29 4.82 16.28
C ALA A 97 -1.00 5.67 17.52
N ASP A 98 0.22 5.60 18.08
CA ASP A 98 0.60 6.38 19.25
C ASP A 98 0.59 7.88 18.99
N VAL A 99 0.87 8.31 17.77
CA VAL A 99 0.77 9.73 17.36
C VAL A 99 -0.68 10.15 17.13
N ILE A 100 -1.44 9.42 16.30
CA ILE A 100 -2.76 9.86 15.86
C ILE A 100 -3.86 9.55 16.88
N TYR A 101 -3.68 8.49 17.67
CA TYR A 101 -4.64 8.01 18.65
C TYR A 101 -3.94 7.32 19.83
N PRO A 102 -3.32 8.09 20.74
CA PRO A 102 -2.63 7.56 21.90
C PRO A 102 -3.47 6.58 22.72
N ALA A 103 -2.80 5.61 23.35
CA ALA A 103 -3.45 4.64 24.23
C ALA A 103 -4.30 5.34 25.30
N ARG A 104 -5.51 4.83 25.50
CA ARG A 104 -6.54 5.46 26.33
C ARG A 104 -7.51 4.43 26.88
N GLU A 105 -8.46 4.90 27.67
CA GLU A 105 -9.54 4.08 28.21
C GLU A 105 -10.36 3.40 27.11
N ASP A 106 -10.84 2.20 27.41
CA ASP A 106 -11.65 1.42 26.48
C ASP A 106 -12.97 2.15 26.18
N LYS A 107 -13.41 2.08 24.92
CA LYS A 107 -14.63 2.74 24.45
C LYS A 107 -15.78 1.74 24.40
N THR A 108 -16.89 2.06 25.06
CA THR A 108 -18.13 1.29 24.95
C THR A 108 -18.99 1.89 23.84
N ILE A 109 -19.31 1.09 22.82
CA ILE A 109 -20.24 1.47 21.75
C ILE A 109 -21.53 0.66 21.85
N ASN A 110 -22.65 1.31 21.53
CA ASN A 110 -23.93 0.64 21.37
C ASN A 110 -24.06 0.19 19.91
N LEU A 111 -24.41 -1.08 19.71
CA LEU A 111 -24.70 -1.64 18.41
C LEU A 111 -26.19 -1.45 18.08
N ASP A 112 -26.52 -1.48 16.79
CA ASP A 112 -27.90 -1.28 16.31
C ASP A 112 -28.90 -2.33 16.83
N ASN A 113 -28.39 -3.48 17.30
CA ASN A 113 -29.17 -4.56 17.91
C ASN A 113 -29.42 -4.36 19.43
N GLY A 114 -28.98 -3.24 20.01
CA GLY A 114 -29.10 -2.94 21.45
C GLY A 114 -28.02 -3.58 22.33
N GLU A 115 -27.05 -4.29 21.75
CA GLU A 115 -25.90 -4.83 22.47
C GLU A 115 -24.82 -3.77 22.68
N THR A 116 -24.03 -3.93 23.75
CA THR A 116 -22.86 -3.08 23.99
C THR A 116 -21.59 -3.83 23.64
N LYS A 117 -20.66 -3.15 22.95
CA LYS A 117 -19.35 -3.69 22.61
C LYS A 117 -18.26 -2.79 23.19
N ILE A 118 -17.33 -3.42 23.90
CA ILE A 118 -16.14 -2.75 24.42
C ILE A 118 -15.03 -2.85 23.38
N ILE A 119 -14.55 -1.69 22.91
CA ILE A 119 -13.39 -1.55 22.05
C ILE A 119 -12.18 -1.30 22.94
N LYS A 120 -11.24 -2.25 22.93
CA LYS A 120 -9.99 -2.12 23.68
C LYS A 120 -9.07 -1.09 23.03
N LEU A 121 -8.64 -0.08 23.79
CA LEU A 121 -7.82 1.04 23.30
C LEU A 121 -6.48 1.19 24.04
N GLY A 122 -6.06 0.16 24.78
CA GLY A 122 -4.73 0.10 25.40
C GLY A 122 -3.58 -0.01 24.39
N VAL A 123 -2.35 0.05 24.91
CA VAL A 123 -1.08 0.08 24.15
C VAL A 123 -0.99 -1.02 23.10
N ASP A 124 -1.35 -2.26 23.46
CA ASP A 124 -1.27 -3.42 22.57
C ASP A 124 -2.32 -3.42 21.45
N ASN A 125 -3.38 -2.61 21.57
CA ASN A 125 -4.53 -2.63 20.66
C ASN A 125 -4.42 -1.57 19.55
N TYR A 126 -3.22 -1.43 18.96
CA TYR A 126 -2.94 -0.41 17.93
C TYR A 126 -3.90 -0.47 16.73
N ILE A 127 -4.33 -1.67 16.29
CA ILE A 127 -5.31 -1.83 15.20
C ILE A 127 -6.64 -1.19 15.58
N ASN A 128 -7.15 -1.48 16.78
CA ASN A 128 -8.40 -0.90 17.26
C ASN A 128 -8.30 0.62 17.37
N ARG A 129 -7.15 1.13 17.83
CA ARG A 129 -6.89 2.57 17.93
C ARG A 129 -6.92 3.26 16.56
N ILE A 130 -6.29 2.65 15.55
CA ILE A 130 -6.32 3.17 14.17
C ILE A 130 -7.76 3.14 13.62
N ILE A 131 -8.49 2.04 13.79
CA ILE A 131 -9.87 1.92 13.31
C ILE A 131 -10.77 2.96 14.00
N ALA A 132 -10.65 3.12 15.33
CA ALA A 132 -11.41 4.10 16.09
C ALA A 132 -11.07 5.54 15.66
N TYR A 133 -9.81 5.84 15.38
CA TYR A 133 -9.40 7.14 14.84
C TYR A 133 -10.06 7.41 13.49
N VAL A 134 -10.04 6.45 12.57
CA VAL A 134 -10.63 6.62 11.24
C VAL A 134 -12.14 6.82 11.36
N ASP A 135 -12.82 6.01 12.17
CA ASP A 135 -14.27 6.12 12.46
C ASP A 135 -14.66 7.50 13.04
N GLU A 136 -13.81 8.07 13.88
CA GLU A 136 -14.07 9.39 14.50
C GLU A 136 -13.72 10.59 13.61
N GLN A 137 -12.85 10.41 12.63
CA GLN A 137 -12.28 11.52 11.83
C GLN A 137 -12.68 11.49 10.35
N SER A 138 -13.39 10.46 9.91
CA SER A 138 -13.91 10.34 8.55
C SER A 138 -15.42 10.56 8.56
N ASP A 139 -15.91 11.35 7.61
CA ASP A 139 -17.35 11.42 7.28
C ASP A 139 -17.71 10.41 6.15
N SER A 140 -16.71 9.72 5.61
CA SER A 140 -16.86 8.80 4.49
C SER A 140 -16.90 7.35 4.96
N LYS A 141 -18.12 6.82 5.10
CA LYS A 141 -18.35 5.39 5.40
C LYS A 141 -17.55 4.44 4.50
N ARG A 142 -17.41 4.77 3.21
CA ARG A 142 -16.63 3.96 2.27
C ARG A 142 -15.13 3.96 2.60
N PHE A 143 -14.59 5.11 3.02
CA PHE A 143 -13.20 5.19 3.44
C PHE A 143 -12.95 4.40 4.73
N GLU A 144 -13.85 4.52 5.71
CA GLU A 144 -13.84 3.72 6.94
C GLU A 144 -13.89 2.22 6.66
N GLU A 145 -14.77 1.77 5.77
CA GLU A 145 -14.87 0.36 5.37
C GLU A 145 -13.58 -0.15 4.70
N ILE A 146 -12.99 0.65 3.80
CA ILE A 146 -11.76 0.29 3.09
C ILE A 146 -10.59 0.23 4.07
N VAL A 147 -10.33 1.29 4.83
CA VAL A 147 -9.20 1.33 5.78
C VAL A 147 -9.40 0.32 6.90
N GLY A 148 -10.63 0.18 7.42
CA GLY A 148 -10.96 -0.78 8.47
C GLY A 148 -10.75 -2.23 8.03
N SER A 149 -11.20 -2.61 6.83
CA SER A 149 -11.00 -3.96 6.31
C SER A 149 -9.52 -4.26 6.01
N GLN A 150 -8.78 -3.29 5.46
CA GLN A 150 -7.34 -3.43 5.24
C GLN A 150 -6.56 -3.53 6.54
N MET A 151 -6.88 -2.69 7.54
CA MET A 151 -6.25 -2.72 8.86
C MET A 151 -6.48 -4.03 9.59
N LYS A 152 -7.71 -4.56 9.53
CA LYS A 152 -8.02 -5.87 10.09
C LYS A 152 -7.17 -6.96 9.45
N TYR A 153 -7.17 -7.02 8.12
CA TYR A 153 -6.38 -8.01 7.38
C TYR A 153 -4.89 -7.92 7.68
N LEU A 154 -4.31 -6.72 7.57
CA LEU A 154 -2.88 -6.51 7.77
C LEU A 154 -2.50 -6.77 9.23
N GLY A 155 -3.27 -6.24 10.16
CA GLY A 155 -3.02 -6.38 11.59
C GLY A 155 -3.07 -7.84 12.06
N GLU A 156 -4.10 -8.59 11.66
CA GLU A 156 -4.20 -10.03 11.96
C GLU A 156 -3.01 -10.81 11.40
N ARG A 157 -2.58 -10.49 10.17
CA ARG A 157 -1.46 -11.18 9.51
C ARG A 157 -0.11 -10.84 10.15
N LEU A 158 0.13 -9.57 10.48
CA LEU A 158 1.34 -9.12 11.19
C LEU A 158 1.44 -9.74 12.60
N ASP A 159 0.32 -9.79 13.32
CA ASP A 159 0.28 -10.41 14.65
C ASP A 159 0.48 -11.93 14.58
N ALA A 160 -0.03 -12.61 13.55
CA ALA A 160 0.22 -14.03 13.32
C ALA A 160 1.70 -14.31 13.07
N ILE A 161 2.34 -13.51 12.22
CA ILE A 161 3.78 -13.60 11.93
C ILE A 161 4.60 -13.37 13.20
N PHE A 162 4.26 -12.34 13.97
CA PHE A 162 4.93 -12.04 15.24
C PHE A 162 4.80 -13.18 16.26
N LYS A 163 3.61 -13.74 16.44
CA LYS A 163 3.38 -14.88 17.34
C LYS A 163 4.14 -16.13 16.90
N ALA A 164 4.26 -16.37 15.59
CA ALA A 164 5.04 -17.50 15.08
C ALA A 164 6.54 -17.30 15.33
N ALA A 165 7.05 -16.06 15.17
CA ALA A 165 8.46 -15.74 15.37
C ALA A 165 8.88 -15.93 16.83
N GLN A 166 8.03 -15.49 17.77
CA GLN A 166 8.26 -15.71 19.21
C GLN A 166 8.32 -17.20 19.60
N LYS A 167 7.71 -18.09 18.82
CA LYS A 167 7.73 -19.54 19.05
C LYS A 167 8.95 -20.22 18.42
N GLY A 168 9.86 -19.47 17.81
CA GLY A 168 11.07 -20.00 17.18
C GLY A 168 10.81 -20.74 15.86
N SER A 169 9.67 -20.50 15.20
CA SER A 169 9.46 -21.04 13.85
C SER A 169 10.36 -20.30 12.86
N HIS A 170 11.43 -20.96 12.43
CA HIS A 170 12.20 -20.53 11.26
C HIS A 170 11.33 -20.76 10.00
N ASP A 171 11.35 -19.82 9.05
CA ASP A 171 10.53 -19.79 7.80
C ASP A 171 9.07 -19.30 7.89
N ILE A 172 8.81 -18.22 8.63
CA ILE A 172 7.47 -17.59 8.64
C ILE A 172 7.23 -16.77 7.37
N ILE A 173 8.27 -16.07 6.91
CA ILE A 173 8.26 -15.36 5.63
C ILE A 173 9.06 -16.18 4.65
N THR A 174 8.37 -16.74 3.66
CA THR A 174 8.95 -17.74 2.75
C THR A 174 9.54 -17.13 1.49
N SER A 175 9.27 -15.84 1.23
CA SER A 175 9.76 -15.14 0.04
C SER A 175 9.91 -13.64 0.25
N ARG A 176 10.85 -13.04 -0.46
CA ARG A 176 11.01 -11.58 -0.55
C ARG A 176 9.74 -10.88 -1.04
N GLN A 177 9.05 -11.48 -2.01
CA GLN A 177 7.80 -10.94 -2.57
C GLN A 177 6.68 -10.89 -1.53
N GLU A 178 6.64 -11.85 -0.60
CA GLU A 178 5.72 -11.80 0.53
C GLU A 178 6.07 -10.63 1.46
N ALA A 179 7.35 -10.44 1.80
CA ALA A 179 7.81 -9.32 2.62
C ALA A 179 7.50 -7.96 1.97
N ASP A 180 7.82 -7.81 0.67
CA ASP A 180 7.55 -6.60 -0.12
C ASP A 180 6.07 -6.20 -0.03
N ARG A 181 5.14 -7.17 -0.13
CA ARG A 181 3.70 -6.89 -0.03
C ARG A 181 3.30 -6.31 1.31
N TYR A 182 3.80 -6.85 2.42
CA TYR A 182 3.49 -6.28 3.73
C TYR A 182 4.01 -4.86 3.87
N VAL A 183 5.25 -4.63 3.43
CA VAL A 183 5.87 -3.30 3.48
C VAL A 183 5.08 -2.30 2.63
N ILE A 184 4.69 -2.68 1.41
CA ILE A 184 3.87 -1.84 0.52
C ILE A 184 2.52 -1.54 1.18
N TYR A 185 1.82 -2.53 1.73
CA TYR A 185 0.53 -2.30 2.38
C TYR A 185 0.66 -1.42 3.62
N THR A 186 1.66 -1.63 4.46
CA THR A 186 1.94 -0.75 5.61
C THR A 186 2.20 0.67 5.14
N TYR A 187 3.00 0.86 4.10
CA TYR A 187 3.30 2.18 3.55
C TYR A 187 2.05 2.90 3.03
N LEU A 188 1.20 2.21 2.28
CA LEU A 188 -0.04 2.78 1.75
C LEU A 188 -1.00 3.18 2.86
N ILE A 189 -1.22 2.31 3.85
CA ILE A 189 -2.08 2.60 5.00
C ILE A 189 -1.55 3.80 5.80
N VAL A 190 -0.24 3.86 6.06
CA VAL A 190 0.35 5.04 6.72
C VAL A 190 0.06 6.30 5.89
N GLY A 191 0.18 6.23 4.56
CA GLY A 191 -0.19 7.34 3.68
C GLY A 191 -1.66 7.76 3.77
N ASP A 192 -2.59 6.81 3.85
CA ASP A 192 -4.01 7.10 4.01
C ASP A 192 -4.29 7.77 5.37
N LEU A 193 -3.64 7.30 6.44
CA LEU A 193 -3.76 7.91 7.77
C LEU A 193 -3.17 9.33 7.82
N LEU A 194 -2.00 9.53 7.21
CA LEU A 194 -1.40 10.87 7.11
C LEU A 194 -2.29 11.82 6.30
N SER A 195 -2.92 11.33 5.23
CA SER A 195 -3.89 12.11 4.44
C SER A 195 -5.08 12.53 5.28
N LEU A 196 -5.63 11.63 6.10
CA LEU A 196 -6.76 11.95 6.98
C LEU A 196 -6.38 12.99 8.03
N VAL A 197 -5.20 12.87 8.64
CA VAL A 197 -4.67 13.86 9.61
C VAL A 197 -4.58 15.25 8.97
N GLU A 198 -4.06 15.34 7.74
CA GLU A 198 -3.90 16.62 7.05
C GLU A 198 -5.24 17.27 6.64
N LEU A 199 -6.21 16.45 6.23
CA LEU A 199 -7.57 16.92 5.97
C LEU A 199 -8.20 17.53 7.23
N GLN A 200 -8.06 16.85 8.37
CA GLN A 200 -8.58 17.35 9.65
C GLN A 200 -7.89 18.64 10.12
N LYS A 201 -6.57 18.75 9.96
CA LYS A 201 -5.86 20.01 10.23
C LYS A 201 -6.43 21.16 9.38
N THR A 202 -6.65 20.93 8.09
CA THR A 202 -7.17 21.95 7.17
C THR A 202 -8.57 22.42 7.56
N LEU A 203 -9.46 21.49 7.92
CA LEU A 203 -10.81 21.79 8.41
C LEU A 203 -10.77 22.63 9.70
N SER A 204 -9.90 22.24 10.65
CA SER A 204 -9.76 22.95 11.93
C SER A 204 -9.23 24.39 11.82
N ILE A 205 -8.48 24.71 10.75
CA ILE A 205 -7.98 26.06 10.47
C ILE A 205 -9.12 26.91 9.87
N SER A 206 -9.85 26.36 8.90
CA SER A 206 -11.00 27.05 8.29
C SER A 206 -12.03 27.47 9.34
N ASP A 207 -12.36 26.61 10.31
CA ASP A 207 -13.34 26.95 11.36
C ASP A 207 -12.88 28.06 12.32
N LYS A 208 -11.57 28.31 12.42
CA LYS A 208 -11.00 29.39 13.26
C LYS A 208 -10.95 30.73 12.54
N ASP A 209 -10.84 30.73 11.22
CA ASP A 209 -10.78 31.96 10.41
C ASP A 209 -12.16 32.62 10.21
N PHE A 210 -13.25 31.91 10.54
CA PHE A 210 -14.64 32.41 10.48
C PHE A 210 -15.22 32.78 11.87
N ARG A 211 -14.41 32.80 12.94
CA ARG A 211 -14.81 33.29 14.27
C ARG A 211 -14.07 34.58 14.63
#